data_AF-A0A1T4Q8A0-F1
#
_entry.id   AF-A0A1T4Q8A0-F1
#
_cell.length_a   1.000
_cell.length_b   1.000
_cell.length_c   1.000
_cell.angle_alpha   90.00
_cell.angle_beta   90.00
_cell.angle_gamma   90.00
#
_symmetry.space_group_name_H-M   'P 1'
#
loop_
_entity.id
_entity.type
_entity.pdbx_description
1 polymer ?
#
loop_
_entity_poly.entity_id
_entity_poly.type
_entity_poly.pdbx_seq_one_letter_code
_entity_poly.pdbx_strand_id
1 'polypeptide(L)' 'MLDSNILKRKIDILRDELVELVEDKGNINDKEVIVKSQQIDWLIVNYIRKSS' A
#
# COMPACT_ATOMS: atom_id res chain seq x y z
N MET A 1 -4.52 20.64 -9.79
CA MET A 1 -4.54 19.18 -10.09
C MET A 1 -3.13 18.65 -9.89
N LEU A 2 -2.72 18.42 -8.65
CA LEU A 2 -1.46 17.75 -8.35
C LEU A 2 -1.77 16.29 -7.97
N ASP A 3 -1.17 15.37 -8.73
CA ASP A 3 -0.59 14.13 -8.21
C ASP A 3 -1.40 12.83 -8.06
N SER A 4 -2.40 12.62 -8.91
CA SER A 4 -2.94 11.27 -9.15
C SER A 4 -1.85 10.27 -9.58
N ASN A 5 -0.90 10.69 -10.42
CA ASN A 5 0.21 9.85 -10.89
C ASN A 5 1.25 9.55 -9.80
N ILE A 6 1.59 10.52 -8.93
CA ILE A 6 2.52 10.29 -7.83
C ILE A 6 1.89 9.33 -6.81
N LEU A 7 0.59 9.48 -6.53
CA LEU A 7 -0.05 8.61 -5.57
C LEU A 7 -0.22 7.19 -6.12
N LYS A 8 -0.57 7.04 -7.39
CA LYS A 8 -0.58 5.72 -8.06
C LYS A 8 0.79 5.04 -7.96
N ARG A 9 1.86 5.78 -8.28
CA ARG A 9 3.23 5.27 -8.17
C ARG A 9 3.61 4.88 -6.74
N LYS A 10 3.11 5.61 -5.74
CA LYS A 10 3.33 5.29 -4.32
C LYS A 10 2.57 4.03 -3.89
N ILE A 11 1.36 3.81 -4.41
CA ILE A 11 0.59 2.58 -4.17
C ILE A 11 1.29 1.39 -4.81
N ASP A 12 1.80 1.54 -6.04
CA ASP A 12 2.52 0.48 -6.75
C ASP A 12 3.80 0.08 -5.98
N ILE A 13 4.62 1.04 -5.54
CA ILE A 13 5.82 0.77 -4.73
C ILE A 13 5.47 0.02 -3.44
N LEU A 14 4.45 0.48 -2.70
CA LEU A 14 4.07 -0.17 -1.44
C LEU A 14 3.49 -1.57 -1.66
N ARG A 15 2.84 -1.82 -2.80
CA ARG A 15 2.38 -3.15 -3.17
C ARG A 15 3.56 -4.07 -3.40
N ASP A 16 4.56 -3.64 -4.16
CA ASP A 16 5.75 -4.45 -4.43
C ASP A 16 6.50 -4.77 -3.13
N GLU A 17 6.67 -3.78 -2.24
CA GLU A 17 7.25 -4.00 -0.91
C GLU A 17 6.43 -4.98 -0.05
N LEU A 18 5.10 -4.96 -0.14
CA LEU A 18 4.24 -5.90 0.59
C LEU A 18 4.39 -7.32 0.04
N VAL A 19 4.47 -7.48 -1.28
CA VAL A 19 4.68 -8.78 -1.91
C VAL A 19 6.03 -9.36 -1.49
N GLU A 20 7.11 -8.58 -1.59
CA GLU A 20 8.44 -9.00 -1.12
C GLU A 20 8.43 -9.39 0.36
N LEU A 21 7.74 -8.61 1.21
CA LEU A 21 7.64 -8.91 2.63
C LEU A 21 6.86 -10.21 2.89
N VAL A 22 5.78 -10.48 2.15
CA VAL A 22 5.03 -11.73 2.27
C VAL A 22 5.87 -12.92 1.80
N GLU A 23 6.64 -12.76 0.72
CA GLU A 23 7.54 -13.79 0.20
C GLU A 23 8.70 -14.08 1.17
N ASP A 24 9.31 -13.04 1.77
CA ASP A 24 10.40 -13.17 2.74
C ASP A 24 9.94 -13.78 4.07
N LYS A 25 8.79 -13.34 4.58
CA LYS A 25 8.26 -13.85 5.87
C LYS A 25 7.55 -15.19 5.72
N GLY A 26 7.05 -15.54 4.53
CA GLY A 26 6.25 -16.74 4.27
C GLY A 26 4.94 -16.81 5.06
N ASN A 27 4.51 -15.72 5.69
CA ASN A 27 3.35 -15.68 6.57
C ASN A 27 2.60 -14.35 6.45
N ILE A 28 1.39 -14.42 5.92
CA ILE A 28 0.49 -13.26 5.76
C ILE A 28 -0.01 -12.69 7.10
N ASN A 29 0.09 -13.46 8.19
CA ASN A 29 -0.29 -13.02 9.53
C ASN A 29 0.89 -12.39 10.29
N ASP A 30 2.03 -12.22 9.64
CA ASP A 30 3.14 -11.49 10.24
C ASP A 30 2.71 -10.05 10.53
N LYS A 31 3.13 -9.54 11.69
CA LYS A 31 2.73 -8.22 12.17
C LYS A 31 3.17 -7.11 11.21
N GLU A 32 4.32 -7.27 10.57
CA GLU A 32 4.89 -6.31 9.63
C GLU A 32 4.09 -6.31 8.31
N VAL A 33 3.66 -7.50 7.84
CA VAL A 33 2.77 -7.65 6.68
C VAL A 33 1.42 -6.99 6.93
N ILE A 34 0.83 -7.19 8.11
CA ILE A 34 -0.45 -6.59 8.48
C ILE A 34 -0.34 -5.06 8.51
N VAL A 35 0.72 -4.52 9.13
CA VAL A 35 0.92 -3.06 9.23
C VAL A 35 1.09 -2.44 7.85
N LYS A 36 1.92 -3.03 6.97
CA LYS A 36 2.06 -2.55 5.59
C LYS A 36 0.74 -2.63 4.81
N SER A 37 -0.01 -3.72 4.96
CA SER A 37 -1.32 -3.87 4.31
C SER A 37 -2.29 -2.75 4.72
N GLN A 38 -2.35 -2.43 6.02
CA GLN A 38 -3.20 -1.34 6.53
C GLN A 38 -2.77 0.04 6.03
N GLN A 39 -1.46 0.26 5.82
CA GLN A 39 -0.95 1.51 5.25
C GLN A 39 -1.39 1.69 3.80
N ILE A 40 -1.35 0.62 3.00
CA ILE A 40 -1.83 0.63 1.62
C ILE A 40 -3.32 0.93 1.58
N ASP A 41 -4.12 0.24 2.39
CA ASP A 41 -5.56 0.48 2.49
C ASP A 41 -5.88 1.93 2.87
N TRP A 42 -5.16 2.49 3.85
CA TRP A 42 -5.35 3.88 4.25
C TRP A 42 -5.02 4.86 3.12
N LEU A 43 -3.97 4.61 2.34
CA LEU A 43 -3.60 5.44 1.20
C LEU A 43 -4.64 5.36 0.07
N ILE A 44 -5.17 4.17 -0.21
CA ILE A 44 -6.23 3.97 -1.22
C ILE A 44 -7.50 4.70 -0.80
N VAL A 45 -7.94 4.55 0.45
CA VAL A 45 -9.16 5.23 0.96
C VAL A 45 -9.02 6.75 0.90
N ASN A 46 -7.86 7.29 1.30
CA ASN A 46 -7.62 8.73 1.22
C ASN A 46 -7.54 9.23 -0.22
N TYR A 47 -7.03 8.43 -1.15
CA TYR A 47 -7.02 8.78 -2.55
C TYR A 47 -8.44 8.91 -3.11
N ILE A 48 -9.27 7.89 -2.88
CA ILE A 48 -10.66 7.85 -3.37
C ILE A 48 -11.45 9.03 -2.79
N ARG A 49 -11.30 9.29 -1.49
CA ARG A 49 -11.94 10.44 -0.82
C ARG A 49 -11.52 11.79 -1.36
N LYS A 50 -10.24 11.99 -1.69
CA LYS A 50 -9.73 13.26 -2.25
C LYS A 50 -10.06 13.46 -3.73
N SER A 51 -10.48 12.40 -4.41
CA SER A 51 -10.85 12.43 -5.83
C SER A 51 -12.36 12.57 -6.06
N SER A 52 -13.14 12.67 -4.98
CA SER A 52 -14.61 12.85 -4.97
C SER A 52 -15.01 14.29 -4.67
#